data_AF-A0A973ZK01-F1
#
_entry.id   AF-A0A973ZK01-F1
#
_cell.length_a   1.000
_cell.length_b   1.000
_cell.length_c   1.000
_cell.angle_alpha   90.00
_cell.angle_beta   90.00
_cell.angle_gamma   90.00
#
_symmetry.space_group_name_H-M   'P 1'
#
loop_
_entity.id
_entity.type
_entity.pdbx_description
1 polymer ?
#
loop_
_entity_poly.entity_id
_entity_poly.type
_entity_poly.pdbx_seq_one_letter_code
_entity_poly.pdbx_strand_id
1 'polypeptide(L)'
;MQHFTRVQVEVGGDGHRFLVDSGIGLTVISPTIANGPGVEPTGETFAAQRMSGQTVEVPLVRLASLRLGDHTVEGQVACVADLGDVEGPNGFAGIVGLGFFEGHAITTDARTLTLTVEPSSAFQAAGGFDVPLRIRRQGVAIDSFVTLVLPSGREVEVEVDTGSGSLILNTRFMADCGLSPDSPDLSTTTGVDETGHEWTRHWAKVSGKVHLAAAPETAHDGPRVQFQDIIYDGLIGTEYLERYRYTFDVPGERLVLFPHD
;
A
#
# COMPACT_ATOMS: atom_id res chain seq x y z
N MET A 1 -16.97 -2.70 2.82
CA MET A 1 -16.24 -2.07 3.93
C MET A 1 -15.14 -1.23 3.30
N GLN A 2 -14.91 0.01 3.74
CA GLN A 2 -13.80 0.79 3.21
C GLN A 2 -12.55 0.42 3.99
N HIS A 3 -11.54 -0.06 3.27
CA HIS A 3 -10.28 -0.58 3.83
C HIS A 3 -9.21 0.49 4.02
N PHE A 4 -9.43 1.71 3.52
CA PHE A 4 -8.43 2.75 3.58
C PHE A 4 -8.32 3.39 4.97
N THR A 5 -7.09 3.53 5.46
CA THR A 5 -6.79 4.39 6.61
C THR A 5 -6.87 5.85 6.17
N ARG A 6 -7.78 6.61 6.79
CA ARG A 6 -8.00 8.03 6.50
C ARG A 6 -7.46 8.91 7.61
N VAL A 7 -6.78 9.98 7.21
CA VAL A 7 -6.17 10.94 8.13
C VAL A 7 -6.44 12.38 7.72
N GLN A 8 -6.34 13.29 8.69
CA GLN A 8 -6.32 14.73 8.42
C GLN A 8 -4.87 15.17 8.30
N VAL A 9 -4.56 15.81 7.17
CA VAL A 9 -3.22 16.29 6.83
C VAL A 9 -3.31 17.77 6.50
N GLU A 10 -2.40 18.56 7.05
CA GLU A 10 -2.31 19.98 6.76
C GLU A 10 -1.31 20.23 5.63
N VAL A 11 -1.74 20.99 4.62
CA VAL A 11 -0.93 21.47 3.50
C VAL A 11 -1.20 22.95 3.33
N GLY A 12 -0.15 23.78 3.29
CA GLY A 12 -0.32 25.23 3.10
C GLY A 12 -1.12 25.93 4.20
N GLY A 13 -1.26 25.31 5.39
CA GLY A 13 -2.06 25.81 6.50
C GLY A 13 -3.51 25.32 6.52
N ASP A 14 -3.97 24.61 5.49
CA ASP A 14 -5.33 24.09 5.38
C ASP A 14 -5.38 22.58 5.62
N GLY A 15 -6.42 22.12 6.33
CA GLY A 15 -6.64 20.71 6.65
C GLY A 15 -7.38 19.97 5.55
N HIS A 16 -6.86 18.81 5.16
CA HIS A 16 -7.36 17.98 4.08
C HIS A 16 -7.43 16.50 4.46
N ARG A 17 -8.40 15.77 3.90
CA ARG A 17 -8.49 14.31 4.05
C ARG A 17 -7.50 13.62 3.13
N PHE A 18 -6.65 12.78 3.69
CA PHE A 18 -5.70 11.94 2.96
C PHE A 18 -5.93 10.46 3.27
N LEU A 19 -5.49 9.60 2.36
CA LEU A 19 -5.34 8.16 2.61
C LEU A 19 -3.89 7.86 3.01
N VAL A 20 -3.69 6.83 3.82
CA VAL A 20 -2.37 6.23 4.04
C VAL A 20 -2.24 4.98 3.19
N ASP A 21 -1.25 4.96 2.31
CA ASP A 21 -1.06 3.89 1.32
C ASP A 21 0.42 3.53 1.20
N SER A 22 0.80 2.35 1.68
CA SER A 22 2.18 1.87 1.57
C SER A 22 2.58 1.40 0.18
N GLY A 23 1.62 1.16 -0.73
CA GLY A 23 1.83 0.71 -2.12
C GLY A 23 1.77 1.83 -3.16
N ILE A 24 1.51 3.08 -2.74
CA ILE A 24 1.44 4.22 -3.69
C ILE A 24 2.82 4.67 -4.22
N GLY A 25 3.90 4.26 -3.55
CA GLY A 25 5.29 4.64 -3.85
C GLY A 25 5.64 6.08 -3.44
N LEU A 26 4.91 7.07 -3.94
CA LEU A 26 5.13 8.51 -3.72
C LEU A 26 3.86 9.18 -3.21
N THR A 27 4.00 10.15 -2.30
CA THR A 27 2.87 11.00 -1.87
C THR A 27 2.20 11.69 -3.05
N VAL A 28 0.88 11.56 -3.14
CA VAL A 28 0.05 12.11 -4.21
C VAL A 28 -0.84 13.21 -3.65
N ILE A 29 -1.00 14.31 -4.39
CA ILE A 29 -1.96 15.37 -4.07
C ILE A 29 -2.88 15.64 -5.27
N SER A 30 -4.08 16.12 -4.98
CA SER A 30 -5.03 16.57 -5.99
C SER A 30 -4.56 17.87 -6.68
N PRO A 31 -5.05 18.17 -7.89
CA PRO A 31 -4.78 19.43 -8.57
C PRO A 31 -5.21 20.66 -7.77
N THR A 32 -6.25 20.53 -6.93
CA THR A 32 -6.71 21.62 -6.06
C THR A 32 -5.65 22.01 -5.04
N ILE A 33 -5.04 21.04 -4.36
CA ILE A 33 -3.93 21.29 -3.42
C ILE A 33 -2.71 21.82 -4.17
N ALA A 34 -2.42 21.28 -5.36
CA ALA A 34 -1.25 21.69 -6.15
C ALA A 34 -1.26 23.17 -6.58
N ASN A 35 -2.45 23.77 -6.67
CA ASN A 35 -2.63 25.20 -6.97
C ASN A 35 -2.80 26.07 -5.71
N GLY A 36 -2.67 25.47 -4.52
CA GLY A 36 -2.82 26.11 -3.24
C GLY A 36 -1.56 26.84 -2.76
N PRO A 37 -1.66 27.57 -1.64
CA PRO A 37 -0.51 28.24 -1.03
C PRO A 37 0.55 27.23 -0.56
N GLY A 38 1.83 27.62 -0.64
CA GLY A 38 2.94 26.79 -0.16
C GLY A 38 3.23 25.56 -1.03
N VAL A 39 2.76 25.52 -2.28
CA VAL A 39 3.10 24.47 -3.24
C VAL A 39 3.80 25.08 -4.44
N GLU A 40 4.97 24.54 -4.80
CA GLU A 40 5.79 25.01 -5.90
C GLU A 40 6.02 23.89 -6.93
N PRO A 41 5.72 24.09 -8.21
CA PRO A 41 6.10 23.14 -9.27
C PRO A 41 7.62 22.98 -9.32
N THR A 42 8.11 21.75 -9.42
CA THR A 42 9.56 21.52 -9.59
C THR A 42 10.02 21.68 -11.03
N GLY A 43 9.09 21.57 -11.99
CA GLY A 43 9.38 21.48 -13.42
C GLY A 43 9.80 20.08 -13.88
N GLU A 44 9.77 19.10 -12.98
CA GLU A 44 10.13 17.70 -13.24
C GLU A 44 8.88 16.80 -13.29
N THR A 45 9.02 15.64 -13.92
CA THR A 45 8.02 14.56 -13.88
C THR A 45 8.63 13.31 -13.28
N PHE A 46 7.77 12.42 -12.81
CA PHE A 46 8.13 11.08 -12.37
C PHE A 46 7.37 10.03 -13.20
N ALA A 47 8.12 9.05 -13.71
CA ALA A 47 7.58 7.91 -14.44
C ALA A 47 7.06 6.85 -13.46
N ALA A 48 5.81 7.00 -13.00
CA ALA A 48 5.18 6.05 -12.09
C ALA A 48 4.75 4.78 -12.84
N GLN A 49 4.93 3.61 -12.23
CA GLN A 49 4.44 2.34 -12.79
C GLN A 49 3.18 1.90 -12.06
N ARG A 50 2.12 1.63 -12.82
CA ARG A 50 0.92 0.95 -12.31
C ARG A 50 1.17 -0.54 -12.21
N MET A 51 0.39 -1.23 -11.37
CA MET A 51 0.47 -2.68 -11.25
C MET A 51 0.21 -3.43 -12.57
N SER A 52 -0.56 -2.82 -13.49
CA SER A 52 -0.81 -3.30 -14.86
C SER A 52 0.42 -3.26 -15.77
N GLY A 53 1.52 -2.62 -15.32
CA GLY A 53 2.74 -2.38 -16.09
C GLY A 53 2.72 -1.10 -16.92
N GLN A 54 1.62 -0.34 -16.87
CA GLN A 54 1.54 0.94 -17.54
C GLN A 54 2.41 1.98 -16.84
N THR A 55 3.16 2.75 -17.62
CA THR A 55 3.90 3.90 -17.12
C THR A 55 3.06 5.15 -17.28
N VAL A 56 2.95 5.94 -16.22
CA VAL A 56 2.27 7.24 -16.20
C VAL A 56 3.25 8.30 -15.75
N GLU A 57 3.46 9.31 -16.58
CA GLU A 57 4.22 10.49 -16.21
C GLU A 57 3.35 11.39 -15.34
N VAL A 58 3.81 11.67 -14.12
CA VAL A 58 3.13 12.56 -13.18
C VAL A 58 4.01 13.77 -12.87
N PRO A 59 3.48 15.00 -12.90
CA PRO A 59 4.24 16.20 -12.56
C PRO A 59 4.56 16.22 -11.06
N LEU A 60 5.75 16.71 -10.72
CA LEU A 60 6.20 16.85 -9.35
C LEU A 60 6.04 18.28 -8.83
N VAL A 61 5.68 18.37 -7.56
CA VAL A 61 5.63 19.61 -6.79
C VAL A 61 6.42 19.46 -5.49
N ARG A 62 6.84 20.59 -4.95
CA ARG A 62 7.41 20.71 -3.61
C ARG A 62 6.39 21.39 -2.70
N LEU A 63 6.05 20.72 -1.62
CA LEU A 63 5.25 21.27 -0.54
C LEU A 63 6.19 21.99 0.42
N ALA A 64 5.84 23.21 0.81
CA ALA A 64 6.56 23.94 1.86
C ALA A 64 6.57 23.10 3.14
N SER A 65 5.39 22.62 3.57
CA SER A 65 5.23 21.67 4.65
C SER A 65 4.07 20.70 4.38
N LEU A 66 4.20 19.49 4.92
CA LEU A 66 3.15 18.47 5.00
C LEU A 66 3.09 17.98 6.44
N ARG A 67 1.93 18.12 7.10
CA ARG A 67 1.80 17.80 8.53
C ARG A 67 0.66 16.84 8.83
N LEU A 68 0.96 15.80 9.61
CA LEU A 68 0.02 14.81 10.11
C LEU A 68 0.16 14.73 11.64
N GLY A 69 -0.81 15.29 12.37
CA GLY A 69 -0.70 15.41 13.83
C GLY A 69 0.55 16.22 14.20
N ASP A 70 1.44 15.62 14.98
CA ASP A 70 2.71 16.23 15.41
C ASP A 70 3.89 15.92 14.47
N HIS A 71 3.68 15.09 13.44
CA HIS A 71 4.71 14.77 12.45
C HIS A 71 4.63 15.74 11.27
N THR A 72 5.73 16.46 11.02
CA THR A 72 5.83 17.46 9.95
C THR A 72 7.05 17.19 9.09
N VAL A 73 6.86 17.22 7.78
CA VAL A 73 7.96 17.19 6.81
C VAL A 73 7.96 18.48 6.00
N GLU A 74 9.07 19.21 6.07
CA GLU A 74 9.32 20.41 5.28
C GLU A 74 9.89 20.04 3.91
N GLY A 75 9.50 20.77 2.86
CA GLY A 75 10.06 20.58 1.52
C GLY A 75 9.71 19.24 0.85
N GLN A 76 8.67 18.56 1.33
CA GLN A 76 8.23 17.25 0.82
C GLN A 76 7.94 17.32 -0.68
N VAL A 77 8.49 16.37 -1.44
CA VAL A 77 8.13 16.19 -2.86
C VAL A 77 6.90 15.30 -2.96
N ALA A 78 5.94 15.70 -3.79
CA ALA A 78 4.73 14.96 -4.09
C ALA A 78 4.45 15.00 -5.60
N CYS A 79 3.67 14.05 -6.10
CA CYS A 79 3.14 14.13 -7.45
C CYS A 79 1.70 14.64 -7.47
N VAL A 80 1.30 15.22 -8.60
CA VAL A 80 -0.08 15.69 -8.81
C VAL A 80 -0.80 14.69 -9.72
N ALA A 81 -1.93 14.18 -9.24
CA ALA A 81 -2.80 13.30 -10.02
C ALA A 81 -4.27 13.64 -9.77
N ASP A 82 -5.12 13.38 -10.75
CA ASP A 82 -6.57 13.46 -10.57
C ASP A 82 -7.04 12.29 -9.70
N LEU A 83 -7.59 12.62 -8.53
CA LEU A 83 -8.09 11.65 -7.54
C LEU A 83 -9.62 11.51 -7.60
N GLY A 84 -10.27 12.15 -8.58
CA GLY A 84 -11.72 12.18 -8.71
C GLY A 84 -12.39 13.16 -7.72
N ASP A 85 -13.55 12.78 -7.19
CA ASP A 85 -14.31 13.63 -6.26
C ASP A 85 -13.65 13.70 -4.88
N VAL A 86 -13.20 14.90 -4.51
CA VAL A 86 -12.50 15.18 -3.25
C VAL A 86 -13.43 15.64 -2.12
N GLU A 87 -14.64 16.12 -2.43
CA GLU A 87 -15.53 16.78 -1.46
C GLU A 87 -16.59 15.84 -0.86
N GLY A 88 -16.90 14.72 -1.51
CA GLY A 88 -17.86 13.73 -1.02
C GLY A 88 -17.46 13.02 0.29
N PRO A 89 -18.37 12.23 0.91
CA PRO A 89 -18.10 11.50 2.15
C PRO A 89 -16.92 10.51 2.02
N ASN A 90 -16.67 10.04 0.80
CA ASN A 90 -15.57 9.14 0.48
C ASN A 90 -14.37 9.85 -0.15
N GLY A 91 -14.50 11.15 -0.42
CA GLY A 91 -13.49 11.96 -1.09
C GLY A 91 -12.26 12.18 -0.20
N PHE A 92 -11.12 12.28 -0.86
CA PHE A 92 -9.81 12.57 -0.27
C PHE A 92 -9.04 13.43 -1.25
N ALA A 93 -8.21 14.33 -0.74
CA ALA A 93 -7.47 15.30 -1.53
C ALA A 93 -6.00 14.88 -1.76
N GLY A 94 -5.57 13.75 -1.17
CA GLY A 94 -4.24 13.19 -1.37
C GLY A 94 -4.06 11.81 -0.75
N ILE A 95 -2.89 11.23 -1.00
CA ILE A 95 -2.45 9.92 -0.50
C ILE A 95 -1.04 10.10 0.04
N VAL A 96 -0.79 9.75 1.31
CA VAL A 96 0.56 9.74 1.89
C VAL A 96 1.19 8.36 1.73
N GLY A 97 2.36 8.32 1.09
CA GLY A 97 3.17 7.11 0.94
C GLY A 97 4.22 6.95 2.03
N LEU A 98 4.95 5.83 2.02
CA LEU A 98 6.00 5.54 3.00
C LEU A 98 7.10 6.61 3.06
N GLY A 99 7.38 7.29 1.95
CA GLY A 99 8.35 8.38 1.88
C GLY A 99 8.08 9.55 2.83
N PHE A 100 6.81 9.81 3.16
CA PHE A 100 6.45 10.86 4.13
C PHE A 100 6.88 10.52 5.57
N PHE A 101 7.09 9.23 5.85
CA PHE A 101 7.39 8.72 7.18
C PHE A 101 8.83 8.26 7.33
N GLU A 102 9.73 8.70 6.45
CA GLU A 102 11.15 8.37 6.60
C GLU A 102 11.67 8.77 7.98
N GLY A 103 12.49 7.90 8.58
CA GLY A 103 12.99 8.05 9.95
C GLY A 103 12.00 7.64 11.04
N HIS A 104 10.77 7.28 10.71
CA HIS A 104 9.71 6.96 11.66
C HIS A 104 9.18 5.54 11.47
N ALA A 105 8.69 4.97 12.57
CA ALA A 105 7.86 3.78 12.56
C ALA A 105 6.39 4.21 12.56
N ILE A 106 5.58 3.57 11.72
CA ILE A 106 4.15 3.87 11.56
C ILE A 106 3.35 2.65 11.99
N THR A 107 2.56 2.76 13.05
CA THR A 107 1.73 1.67 13.55
C THR A 107 0.26 1.95 13.24
N THR A 108 -0.39 1.03 12.54
CA THR A 108 -1.83 1.07 12.27
C THR A 108 -2.54 -0.01 13.08
N ASP A 109 -3.64 0.37 13.73
CA ASP A 109 -4.57 -0.56 14.38
C ASP A 109 -5.98 -0.30 13.86
N ALA A 110 -6.49 -1.24 13.05
CA ALA A 110 -7.82 -1.15 12.46
C ALA A 110 -8.95 -1.42 13.47
N ARG A 111 -8.67 -2.05 14.62
CA ARG A 111 -9.69 -2.27 15.66
C ARG A 111 -9.98 -1.00 16.45
N THR A 112 -8.94 -0.21 16.73
CA THR A 112 -9.05 1.07 17.46
C THR A 112 -9.10 2.28 16.55
N LEU A 113 -8.92 2.09 15.23
CA LEU A 113 -8.85 3.15 14.22
C LEU A 113 -7.76 4.18 14.52
N THR A 114 -6.59 3.69 14.94
CA THR A 114 -5.45 4.53 15.31
C THR A 114 -4.29 4.38 14.35
N LEU A 115 -3.67 5.51 14.04
CA LEU A 115 -2.37 5.59 13.38
C LEU A 115 -1.40 6.27 14.34
N THR A 116 -0.31 5.59 14.70
CA THR A 116 0.74 6.12 15.57
C THR A 116 2.00 6.33 14.73
N VAL A 117 2.61 7.50 14.85
CA VAL A 117 3.88 7.83 14.22
C VAL A 117 4.87 8.12 15.34
N GLU A 118 5.97 7.38 15.38
CA GLU A 118 7.03 7.56 16.37
C GLU A 118 8.41 7.48 15.71
N PRO A 119 9.45 8.13 16.25
CA PRO A 119 10.80 7.96 15.72
C PRO A 119 11.19 6.48 15.69
N SER A 120 11.77 6.01 14.58
CA SER A 120 12.20 4.60 14.44
C SER A 120 13.17 4.18 15.56
N SER A 121 13.98 5.11 16.06
CA SER A 121 14.89 4.88 17.19
C SER A 121 14.19 4.63 18.54
N ALA A 122 12.95 5.06 18.70
CA ALA A 122 12.14 4.83 19.90
C ALA A 122 11.31 3.55 19.81
N PHE A 123 10.97 3.13 18.59
CA PHE A 123 10.10 1.98 18.33
C PHE A 123 10.67 0.66 18.85
N GLN A 124 9.81 -0.12 19.52
CA GLN A 124 10.13 -1.44 20.05
C GLN A 124 9.25 -2.51 19.41
N ALA A 125 9.87 -3.48 18.75
CA ALA A 125 9.16 -4.61 18.10
C ALA A 125 8.72 -5.71 19.09
N ALA A 126 8.83 -5.50 20.40
CA ALA A 126 8.60 -6.53 21.41
C ALA A 126 7.18 -7.07 21.35
N GLY A 127 7.04 -8.40 21.22
CA GLY A 127 5.75 -9.09 21.18
C GLY A 127 5.08 -9.13 19.80
N GLY A 128 5.71 -8.59 18.77
CA GLY A 128 5.27 -8.73 17.37
C GLY A 128 6.09 -9.77 16.60
N PHE A 129 5.54 -10.23 15.48
CA PHE A 129 6.26 -11.02 14.49
C PHE A 129 7.08 -10.06 13.62
N ASP A 130 8.41 -10.17 13.69
CA ASP A 130 9.34 -9.36 12.91
C ASP A 130 9.54 -9.96 11.51
N VAL A 131 9.13 -9.22 10.47
CA VAL A 131 9.22 -9.64 9.08
C VAL A 131 10.13 -8.68 8.33
N PRO A 132 11.26 -9.15 7.78
CA PRO A 132 12.14 -8.30 6.98
C PRO A 132 11.42 -7.71 5.77
N LEU A 133 11.52 -6.39 5.60
CA LEU A 133 11.10 -5.68 4.41
C LEU A 133 12.28 -5.56 3.45
N ARG A 134 12.04 -5.87 2.18
CA ARG A 134 12.91 -5.41 1.11
C ARG A 134 12.39 -4.06 0.62
N ILE A 135 13.14 -3.01 0.92
CA ILE A 135 12.82 -1.65 0.48
C ILE A 135 13.41 -1.40 -0.91
N ARG A 136 12.57 -0.95 -1.85
CA ARG A 136 13.01 -0.48 -3.17
C ARG A 136 12.82 1.01 -3.27
N ARG A 137 13.80 1.69 -3.85
CA ARG A 137 13.83 3.14 -4.01
C ARG A 137 14.03 3.49 -5.46
N GLN A 138 13.09 4.24 -6.03
CA GLN A 138 13.18 4.77 -7.38
C GLN A 138 12.94 6.28 -7.33
N GLY A 139 14.02 7.06 -7.32
CA GLY A 139 13.93 8.51 -7.11
C GLY A 139 13.32 8.80 -5.75
N VAL A 140 12.13 9.42 -5.75
CA VAL A 140 11.37 9.79 -4.55
C VAL A 140 10.36 8.73 -4.09
N ALA A 141 10.17 7.67 -4.88
CA ALA A 141 9.24 6.59 -4.54
C ALA A 141 9.91 5.53 -3.66
N ILE A 142 9.13 4.99 -2.71
CA ILE A 142 9.51 3.91 -1.81
C ILE A 142 8.46 2.82 -1.88
N ASP A 143 8.89 1.63 -2.27
CA ASP A 143 8.06 0.43 -2.29
C ASP A 143 8.60 -0.58 -1.27
N SER A 144 7.71 -1.38 -0.69
CA SER A 144 8.07 -2.32 0.38
C SER A 144 7.57 -3.72 0.06
N PHE A 145 8.47 -4.71 0.18
CA PHE A 145 8.19 -6.09 -0.21
C PHE A 145 8.49 -7.07 0.93
N VAL A 146 7.73 -8.15 0.99
CA VAL A 146 7.94 -9.30 1.89
C VAL A 146 7.93 -10.59 1.09
N THR A 147 8.48 -11.66 1.68
CA THR A 147 8.38 -13.01 1.11
C THR A 147 7.13 -13.72 1.65
N LEU A 148 6.23 -14.10 0.75
CA LEU A 148 5.04 -14.89 1.03
C LEU A 148 5.25 -16.34 0.60
N VAL A 149 4.85 -17.29 1.44
CA VAL A 149 4.83 -18.72 1.15
C VAL A 149 3.43 -19.11 0.70
N LEU A 150 3.32 -19.68 -0.50
CA LEU A 150 2.08 -20.18 -1.10
C LEU A 150 1.75 -21.61 -0.62
N PRO A 151 0.54 -22.13 -0.85
CA PRO A 151 0.16 -23.47 -0.41
C PRO A 151 1.05 -24.59 -0.95
N SER A 152 1.62 -24.45 -2.15
CA SER A 152 2.59 -25.37 -2.72
C SER A 152 3.94 -25.40 -1.98
N GLY A 153 4.17 -24.46 -1.06
CA GLY A 153 5.47 -24.20 -0.42
C GLY A 153 6.36 -23.26 -1.21
N ARG A 154 5.90 -22.77 -2.38
CA ARG A 154 6.63 -21.80 -3.18
C ARG A 154 6.72 -20.45 -2.46
N GLU A 155 7.93 -19.90 -2.39
CA GLU A 155 8.16 -18.53 -1.94
C GLU A 155 8.04 -17.55 -3.11
N VAL A 156 7.33 -16.45 -2.88
CA VAL A 156 7.12 -15.36 -3.84
C VAL A 156 7.31 -14.02 -3.15
N GLU A 157 7.71 -12.99 -3.90
CA GLU A 157 7.91 -11.66 -3.35
C GLU A 157 6.71 -10.76 -3.61
N VAL A 158 6.03 -10.35 -2.55
CA VAL A 158 4.80 -9.57 -2.63
C VAL A 158 5.00 -8.19 -2.04
N GLU A 159 4.41 -7.19 -2.67
CA GLU A 159 4.35 -5.83 -2.12
C GLU A 159 3.44 -5.79 -0.88
N VAL A 160 3.75 -4.93 0.08
CA VAL A 160 2.86 -4.63 1.20
C VAL A 160 2.10 -3.34 0.89
N ASP A 161 0.80 -3.47 0.62
CA ASP A 161 -0.01 -2.40 0.04
C ASP A 161 -1.27 -2.15 0.88
N THR A 162 -1.24 -1.10 1.72
CA THR A 162 -2.41 -0.68 2.51
C THR A 162 -3.48 0.04 1.68
N GLY A 163 -3.19 0.42 0.44
CA GLY A 163 -4.16 0.90 -0.55
C GLY A 163 -5.00 -0.22 -1.17
N SER A 164 -4.57 -1.48 -1.06
CA SER A 164 -5.34 -2.63 -1.50
C SER A 164 -6.14 -3.29 -0.38
N GLY A 165 -7.38 -3.68 -0.72
CA GLY A 165 -8.22 -4.54 0.11
C GLY A 165 -7.76 -5.99 0.12
N SER A 166 -7.14 -6.48 -0.95
CA SER A 166 -7.08 -7.91 -1.27
C SER A 166 -5.66 -8.46 -1.19
N LEU A 167 -5.55 -9.77 -0.93
CA LEU A 167 -4.39 -10.54 -1.35
C LEU A 167 -4.47 -10.75 -2.86
N ILE A 168 -3.53 -10.18 -3.60
CA ILE A 168 -3.45 -10.30 -5.05
C ILE A 168 -2.20 -11.10 -5.41
N LEU A 169 -2.33 -12.07 -6.31
CA LEU A 169 -1.20 -12.82 -6.87
C LEU A 169 -1.22 -12.72 -8.39
N ASN A 170 -0.04 -12.82 -9.01
CA ASN A 170 0.04 -12.97 -10.46
C ASN A 170 -0.65 -14.28 -10.90
N THR A 171 -1.38 -14.26 -12.01
CA THR A 171 -2.11 -15.43 -12.56
C THR A 171 -1.21 -16.67 -12.70
N ARG A 172 0.10 -16.50 -12.93
CA ARG A 172 1.06 -17.60 -12.99
C ARG A 172 1.16 -18.46 -11.72
N PHE A 173 0.68 -17.97 -10.58
CA PHE A 173 0.68 -18.66 -9.30
C PHE A 173 -0.64 -19.36 -8.96
N MET A 174 -1.63 -19.38 -9.86
CA MET A 174 -2.88 -20.10 -9.61
C MET A 174 -2.64 -21.59 -9.29
N ALA A 175 -1.75 -22.25 -10.03
CA ALA A 175 -1.43 -23.66 -9.80
C ALA A 175 -0.72 -23.89 -8.44
N ASP A 176 0.11 -22.94 -8.00
CA ASP A 176 0.75 -22.96 -6.67
C ASP A 176 -0.27 -22.84 -5.53
N CYS A 177 -1.46 -22.31 -5.84
CA CYS A 177 -2.61 -22.23 -4.97
C CYS A 177 -3.62 -23.39 -5.17
N GLY A 178 -3.26 -24.42 -5.93
CA GLY A 178 -4.12 -25.57 -6.21
C GLY A 178 -5.31 -25.27 -7.13
N LEU A 179 -5.24 -24.16 -7.89
CA LEU A 179 -6.30 -23.72 -8.79
C LEU A 179 -5.93 -23.99 -10.25
N SER A 180 -6.96 -24.26 -11.04
CA SER A 180 -6.94 -24.33 -12.50
C SER A 180 -7.98 -23.36 -13.09
N PRO A 181 -7.87 -22.99 -14.38
CA PRO A 181 -8.87 -22.14 -15.04
C PRO A 181 -10.31 -22.69 -14.97
N ASP A 182 -10.47 -24.01 -14.83
CA ASP A 182 -11.77 -24.69 -14.75
C ASP A 182 -12.22 -24.98 -13.31
N SER A 183 -11.54 -24.42 -12.29
CA SER A 183 -11.89 -24.65 -10.90
C SER A 183 -13.29 -24.10 -10.59
N PRO A 184 -14.17 -24.88 -9.94
CA PRO A 184 -15.58 -24.51 -9.75
C PRO A 184 -15.75 -23.25 -8.87
N ASP A 185 -14.80 -22.99 -7.97
CA ASP A 185 -14.81 -21.84 -7.06
C ASP A 185 -14.14 -20.59 -7.65
N LEU A 186 -13.73 -20.64 -8.92
CA LEU A 186 -13.10 -19.54 -9.62
C LEU A 186 -14.16 -18.63 -10.26
N SER A 187 -14.28 -17.40 -9.78
CA SER A 187 -15.07 -16.36 -10.45
C SER A 187 -14.16 -15.46 -11.27
N THR A 188 -14.55 -15.15 -12.51
CA THR A 188 -13.78 -14.29 -13.42
C THR A 188 -14.55 -13.03 -13.75
N THR A 189 -13.86 -11.89 -13.75
CA THR A 189 -14.40 -10.61 -14.20
C THR A 189 -13.40 -9.95 -15.13
N THR A 190 -13.89 -9.39 -16.22
CA THR A 190 -13.09 -8.63 -17.19
C THR A 190 -13.61 -7.21 -17.28
N GLY A 191 -12.74 -6.29 -17.71
CA GLY A 191 -13.11 -4.90 -17.94
C GLY A 191 -12.03 -4.12 -18.65
N VAL A 192 -12.25 -2.81 -18.74
CA VAL A 192 -11.33 -1.86 -19.36
C VAL A 192 -11.15 -0.70 -18.38
N ASP A 193 -9.91 -0.24 -18.18
CA ASP A 193 -9.63 0.93 -17.33
C ASP A 193 -9.82 2.26 -18.09
N GLU A 194 -9.62 3.38 -17.41
CA GLU A 194 -9.77 4.73 -17.98
C GLU A 194 -8.81 5.05 -19.13
N THR A 195 -7.76 4.23 -19.29
CA THR A 195 -6.77 4.36 -20.37
C THR A 195 -7.10 3.47 -21.57
N GLY A 196 -8.14 2.64 -21.49
CA GLY A 196 -8.47 1.66 -22.51
C GLY A 196 -7.76 0.31 -22.35
N HIS A 197 -7.06 0.07 -21.24
CA HIS A 197 -6.36 -1.19 -21.00
C HIS A 197 -7.33 -2.27 -20.50
N GLU A 198 -7.36 -3.39 -21.21
CA GLU A 198 -8.15 -4.56 -20.83
C GLU A 198 -7.53 -5.27 -19.62
N TRP A 199 -8.36 -5.64 -18.65
CA TRP A 199 -7.94 -6.41 -17.50
C TRP A 199 -8.84 -7.62 -17.29
N THR A 200 -8.24 -8.68 -16.75
CA THR A 200 -8.93 -9.89 -16.29
C THR A 200 -8.54 -10.16 -14.84
N ARG A 201 -9.55 -10.40 -14.00
CA ARG A 201 -9.40 -10.72 -12.59
C ARG A 201 -10.11 -12.02 -12.29
N HIS A 202 -9.39 -12.95 -11.71
CA HIS A 202 -9.98 -14.17 -11.16
C HIS A 202 -10.01 -14.06 -9.64
N TRP A 203 -11.01 -14.65 -9.01
CA TRP A 203 -11.11 -14.73 -7.56
C TRP A 203 -11.45 -16.15 -7.17
N ALA A 204 -10.76 -16.64 -6.15
CA ALA A 204 -11.04 -17.94 -5.57
C ALA A 204 -10.71 -17.94 -4.07
N LYS A 205 -11.35 -18.85 -3.34
CA LYS A 205 -10.87 -19.25 -2.03
C LYS A 205 -9.81 -20.33 -2.25
N VAL A 206 -8.59 -20.06 -1.81
CA VAL A 206 -7.47 -20.99 -1.99
C VAL A 206 -7.59 -22.15 -1.02
N SER A 207 -7.25 -23.37 -1.44
CA SER A 207 -7.15 -24.51 -0.52
C SER A 207 -5.76 -24.52 0.11
N GLY A 208 -5.69 -24.39 1.43
CA GLY A 208 -4.43 -24.36 2.18
C GLY A 208 -4.08 -22.99 2.73
N LYS A 209 -2.81 -22.84 3.11
CA LYS A 209 -2.33 -21.70 3.90
C LYS A 209 -1.37 -20.85 3.11
N VAL A 210 -1.46 -19.53 3.32
CA VAL A 210 -0.40 -18.58 2.95
C VAL A 210 0.16 -17.95 4.22
N HIS A 211 1.46 -17.72 4.29
CA HIS A 211 2.11 -17.09 5.44
C HIS A 211 3.36 -16.32 5.01
N LEU A 212 3.79 -15.36 5.81
CA LEU A 212 5.07 -14.68 5.61
C LEU A 212 6.21 -15.64 5.98
N ALA A 213 7.23 -15.75 5.13
CA ALA A 213 8.30 -16.74 5.30
C ALA A 213 9.06 -16.58 6.62
N ALA A 214 9.28 -15.34 7.05
CA ALA A 214 9.95 -15.02 8.32
C ALA A 214 9.05 -15.17 9.56
N ALA A 215 7.73 -15.35 9.36
CA ALA A 215 6.76 -15.46 10.45
C ALA A 215 5.65 -16.46 10.09
N PRO A 216 5.90 -17.78 10.12
CA PRO A 216 4.90 -18.81 9.79
C PRO A 216 3.61 -18.75 10.64
N GLU A 217 3.68 -18.15 11.83
CA GLU A 217 2.55 -17.85 12.72
C GLU A 217 1.50 -16.94 12.05
N THR A 218 1.88 -16.24 10.98
CA THR A 218 0.99 -15.38 10.20
C THR A 218 0.08 -16.14 9.24
N ALA A 219 0.09 -17.48 9.30
CA ALA A 219 -0.70 -18.34 8.43
C ALA A 219 -2.18 -17.92 8.35
N HIS A 220 -2.63 -17.69 7.12
CA HIS A 220 -4.03 -17.50 6.77
C HIS A 220 -4.51 -18.77 6.07
N ASP A 221 -5.40 -19.52 6.71
CA ASP A 221 -6.01 -20.72 6.15
C ASP A 221 -7.22 -20.36 5.28
N GLY A 222 -7.20 -20.84 4.04
CA GLY A 222 -8.26 -20.61 3.08
C GLY A 222 -8.51 -19.15 2.71
N PRO A 223 -7.49 -18.32 2.40
CA PRO A 223 -7.70 -16.92 2.06
C PRO A 223 -8.47 -16.81 0.74
N ARG A 224 -9.27 -15.75 0.62
CA ARG A 224 -9.76 -15.30 -0.69
C ARG A 224 -8.63 -14.56 -1.38
N VAL A 225 -8.32 -14.94 -2.62
CA VAL A 225 -7.22 -14.39 -3.41
C VAL A 225 -7.75 -13.89 -4.74
N GLN A 226 -7.31 -12.71 -5.14
CA GLN A 226 -7.46 -12.20 -6.49
C GLN A 226 -6.23 -12.61 -7.32
N PHE A 227 -6.45 -13.15 -8.52
CA PHE A 227 -5.40 -13.41 -9.50
C PHE A 227 -5.58 -12.48 -10.70
N GLN A 228 -4.50 -11.83 -11.11
CA GLN A 228 -4.48 -10.99 -12.31
C GLN A 228 -3.04 -10.86 -12.82
N ASP A 229 -2.88 -10.50 -14.08
CA ASP A 229 -1.55 -10.24 -14.64
C ASP A 229 -1.05 -8.88 -14.15
N ILE A 230 0.01 -8.91 -13.34
CA ILE A 230 0.64 -7.74 -12.73
C ILE A 230 2.16 -7.83 -12.83
N ILE A 231 2.84 -6.69 -12.67
CA ILE A 231 4.31 -6.61 -12.76
C ILE A 231 5.05 -7.32 -11.62
N TYR A 232 4.42 -7.42 -10.43
CA TYR A 232 4.98 -8.10 -9.26
C TYR A 232 4.52 -9.56 -9.18
N ASP A 233 5.09 -10.34 -8.25
CA ASP A 233 4.53 -11.67 -7.98
C ASP A 233 3.15 -11.58 -7.33
N GLY A 234 2.91 -10.52 -6.56
CA GLY A 234 1.69 -10.28 -5.81
C GLY A 234 1.79 -9.05 -4.92
N LEU A 235 0.73 -8.84 -4.14
CA LEU A 235 0.71 -7.92 -3.01
C LEU A 235 -0.17 -8.46 -1.88
N ILE A 236 0.16 -8.11 -0.64
CA ILE A 236 -0.69 -8.34 0.53
C ILE A 236 -1.40 -7.03 0.88
N GLY A 237 -2.74 -7.08 0.83
CA GLY A 237 -3.60 -5.98 1.22
C GLY A 237 -4.04 -6.02 2.68
N THR A 238 -4.91 -5.07 3.02
CA THR A 238 -5.53 -4.91 4.34
C THR A 238 -6.30 -6.13 4.83
N GLU A 239 -6.96 -6.93 3.97
CA GLU A 239 -7.59 -8.19 4.40
C GLU A 239 -6.59 -9.16 5.07
N TYR A 240 -5.31 -9.10 4.68
CA TYR A 240 -4.25 -9.88 5.34
C TYR A 240 -3.71 -9.16 6.57
N LEU A 241 -3.45 -7.85 6.46
CA LEU A 241 -2.77 -7.03 7.47
C LEU A 241 -3.63 -6.73 8.70
N GLU A 242 -4.93 -6.44 8.54
CA GLU A 242 -5.83 -6.01 9.62
C GLU A 242 -6.15 -7.13 10.63
N ARG A 243 -5.73 -8.37 10.33
CA ARG A 243 -5.66 -9.47 11.32
C ARG A 243 -4.67 -9.18 12.45
N TYR A 244 -3.85 -8.14 12.30
CA TYR A 244 -2.84 -7.67 13.23
C TYR A 244 -2.99 -6.16 13.43
N ARG A 245 -2.44 -5.67 14.53
CA ARG A 245 -1.90 -4.31 14.54
C ARG A 245 -0.53 -4.38 13.86
N TYR A 246 -0.25 -3.53 12.89
CA TYR A 246 0.96 -3.65 12.07
C TYR A 246 1.78 -2.37 12.08
N THR A 247 3.11 -2.52 12.06
CA THR A 247 4.05 -1.39 12.01
C THR A 247 4.98 -1.49 10.82
N PHE A 248 5.06 -0.42 10.04
CA PHE A 248 6.15 -0.22 9.08
C PHE A 248 7.28 0.53 9.75
N ASP A 249 8.46 -0.07 9.83
CA ASP A 249 9.71 0.58 10.26
C ASP A 249 10.68 0.57 9.07
N VAL A 250 10.52 1.56 8.19
CA VAL A 250 11.29 1.67 6.94
C VAL A 250 12.80 1.79 7.21
N PRO A 251 13.28 2.61 8.16
CA PRO A 251 14.71 2.65 8.49
C PRO A 251 15.26 1.34 9.05
N GLY A 252 14.43 0.60 9.80
CA GLY A 252 14.75 -0.72 10.31
C GLY A 252 14.57 -1.86 9.29
N GLU A 253 14.10 -1.55 8.08
CA GLU A 253 13.77 -2.51 7.01
C GLU A 253 12.91 -3.67 7.51
N ARG A 254 11.83 -3.37 8.25
CA ARG A 254 10.96 -4.41 8.82
C ARG A 254 9.50 -3.99 8.92
N LEU A 255 8.65 -5.01 8.80
CA LEU A 255 7.23 -5.00 9.08
C LEU A 255 7.03 -5.80 10.36
N VAL A 256 6.41 -5.21 11.37
CA VAL A 256 6.11 -5.90 12.62
C VAL A 256 4.61 -6.15 12.72
N LEU A 257 4.22 -7.40 12.91
CA LEU A 257 2.82 -7.80 13.04
C LEU A 257 2.51 -8.21 14.47
N PHE A 258 1.71 -7.41 15.19
CA PHE A 258 1.27 -7.69 16.54
C PHE A 258 -0.06 -8.43 16.49
N PRO A 259 -0.15 -9.68 16.99
CA PRO A 259 -1.42 -10.35 17.18
C PRO A 259 -2.35 -9.48 18.01
N HIS A 260 -3.61 -9.45 17.63
CA HIS A 260 -4.62 -8.91 18.53
C HIS A 260 -4.90 -9.92 19.64
N ASP A 261 -5.15 -9.41 20.85
CA ASP A 261 -5.74 -10.19 21.94
C ASP A 261 -7.16 -10.66 21.60
#